data_AF-A0A947JXW2-F1
#
_entry.id   AF-A0A947JXW2-F1
#
_cell.length_a   1.000
_cell.length_b   1.000
_cell.length_c   1.000
_cell.angle_alpha   90.00
_cell.angle_beta   90.00
_cell.angle_gamma   90.00
#
_symmetry.space_group_name_H-M   'P 1'
#
loop_
_entity.id
_entity.type
_entity.pdbx_description
1 polymer ?
#
loop_
_entity_poly.entity_id
_entity_poly.type
_entity_poly.pdbx_seq_one_letter_code
_entity_poly.pdbx_strand_id
1 'polypeptide(L)' 'MRICIPVENNEWLRSKIYDHFGGAPFFLIYDTNTKAVENISNSNQGHIHGACNPLTVLNSNHFI' A
#
# COMPACT_ATOMS: atom_id res chain seq x y z
N MET A 1 -8.04 13.90 -2.38
CA MET A 1 -6.60 13.57 -2.33
C MET A 1 -6.49 12.13 -1.86
N ARG A 2 -5.55 11.34 -2.39
CA ARG A 2 -5.35 9.95 -1.94
C ARG A 2 -4.07 9.82 -1.13
N ILE A 3 -4.15 9.18 0.03
CA ILE A 3 -3.04 8.94 0.95
C ILE A 3 -2.72 7.45 0.91
N CYS A 4 -1.46 7.10 0.64
CA CYS A 4 -0.96 5.73 0.67
C CYS A 4 -0.21 5.46 1.98
N ILE A 5 -0.62 4.44 2.71
CA ILE A 5 -0.09 4.11 4.04
C ILE A 5 0.39 2.65 4.03
N PRO A 6 1.67 2.37 4.33
CA PRO A 6 2.18 1.00 4.41
C PRO A 6 1.67 0.33 5.70
N VAL A 7 1.12 -0.88 5.60
CA VAL A 7 0.54 -1.58 6.76
C VAL A 7 0.94 -3.06 6.83
N GLU A 8 1.05 -3.58 8.05
CA GLU A 8 1.43 -4.96 8.38
C GLU A 8 0.32 -5.97 8.05
N ASN A 9 -0.94 -5.55 8.16
CA ASN A 9 -2.12 -6.40 8.03
C ASN A 9 -3.27 -5.69 7.31
N ASN A 10 -4.23 -6.45 6.80
CA ASN A 10 -5.41 -5.91 6.12
C ASN A 10 -6.59 -5.75 7.10
N GLU A 11 -6.50 -4.78 8.01
CA GLU A 11 -7.55 -4.44 8.97
C GLU A 11 -8.10 -3.02 8.76
N TRP A 12 -8.02 -2.52 7.53
CA TRP A 12 -8.49 -1.18 7.15
C TRP A 12 -7.91 -0.09 8.07
N LEU A 13 -8.74 0.80 8.60
CA LEU A 13 -8.30 1.88 9.50
C LEU A 13 -7.70 1.39 10.83
N ARG A 14 -7.82 0.09 11.15
CA ARG A 14 -7.21 -0.53 12.34
C ARG A 14 -5.87 -1.19 12.04
N SER A 15 -5.44 -1.19 10.78
CA SER A 15 -4.20 -1.84 10.37
C SER A 15 -3.00 -1.19 11.05
N LYS A 16 -2.03 -2.02 11.43
CA LYS A 16 -0.80 -1.55 12.04
C LYS A 16 0.13 -0.99 10.97
N ILE A 17 0.70 0.18 11.22
CA ILE A 17 1.66 0.83 10.30
C ILE A 17 2.90 -0.04 10.15
N TYR A 18 3.37 -0.19 8.91
CA TYR A 18 4.60 -0.90 8.59
C TYR A 18 5.76 0.08 8.44
N ASP A 19 6.89 -0.20 9.08
CA ASP A 19 8.01 0.74 9.23
C ASP A 19 8.77 1.00 7.90
N HIS A 20 8.80 0.01 6.99
CA HIS A 20 9.47 0.13 5.69
C HIS A 20 8.51 0.10 4.50
N PHE A 21 8.21 1.26 3.92
CA PHE A 21 7.24 1.39 2.82
C PHE A 21 7.42 0.35 1.70
N GLY A 22 8.63 0.22 1.15
CA GLY A 22 8.89 -0.68 0.01
C GLY A 22 8.73 -2.18 0.32
N GLY A 23 8.85 -2.56 1.60
CA GLY A 23 8.72 -3.95 2.05
C GLY A 23 7.36 -4.26 2.69
N ALA A 24 6.46 -3.29 2.76
CA ALA A 24 5.16 -3.48 3.39
C ALA A 24 4.37 -4.57 2.68
N PRO A 25 3.74 -5.51 3.40
CA PRO A 25 2.92 -6.55 2.78
C PRO A 25 1.63 -6.00 2.19
N PHE A 26 1.15 -4.85 2.69
CA PHE A 26 -0.05 -4.18 2.21
C PHE A 26 0.12 -2.66 2.16
N PHE A 27 -0.68 -2.02 1.32
CA PHE A 27 -0.85 -0.57 1.28
C PHE A 27 -2.33 -0.22 1.46
N LEU A 28 -2.62 0.62 2.45
CA LEU A 28 -3.94 1.21 2.64
C LEU A 28 -4.02 2.53 1.86
N ILE A 29 -5.04 2.67 1.02
CA ILE A 29 -5.34 3.92 0.32
C ILE A 29 -6.54 4.58 0.97
N TYR A 30 -6.38 5.82 1.39
CA TYR A 30 -7.46 6.65 1.92
C TYR A 30 -7.76 7.81 0.98
N ASP A 31 -8.97 7.89 0.46
CA ASP A 31 -9.44 9.03 -0.32
C ASP A 31 -10.09 10.07 0.59
N THR A 32 -9.44 11.22 0.77
CA THR A 32 -9.92 12.30 1.65
C THR A 32 -11.19 12.99 1.13
N ASN A 33 -11.51 12.85 -0.16
CA ASN A 33 -12.68 13.51 -0.76
C ASN A 33 -13.92 12.66 -0.53
N THR A 34 -13.83 11.35 -0.75
CA THR A 34 -14.96 10.42 -0.65
C THR A 34 -15.02 9.69 0.69
N LYS A 35 -13.95 9.76 1.49
CA LYS A 35 -13.72 8.95 2.71
C LYS A 35 -13.65 7.45 2.45
N ALA A 36 -13.42 7.04 1.20
CA ALA A 36 -13.22 5.65 0.84
C ALA A 36 -11.89 5.13 1.39
N VAL A 37 -11.89 3.85 1.77
CA VAL A 37 -10.70 3.13 2.21
C VAL A 37 -10.55 1.92 1.30
N GLU A 38 -9.36 1.71 0.77
CA GLU A 38 -8.99 0.59 -0.08
C GLU A 38 -7.72 -0.06 0.48
N ASN A 39 -7.57 -1.37 0.29
CA ASN A 39 -6.36 -2.10 0.68
C ASN A 39 -5.80 -2.84 -0.52
N ILE A 40 -4.49 -2.71 -0.71
CA ILE A 40 -3.75 -3.29 -1.83
C ILE A 40 -2.73 -4.26 -1.26
N SER A 41 -2.76 -5.51 -1.73
CA SER A 41 -1.72 -6.49 -1.41
C SER A 41 -0.46 -6.20 -2.21
N ASN A 42 0.68 -6.09 -1.54
CA ASN A 42 1.99 -5.98 -2.18
C ASN A 42 2.50 -7.38 -2.53
N SER A 43 1.89 -8.02 -3.53
CA SER A 43 2.25 -9.38 -3.96
C SER A 43 3.59 -9.46 -4.72
N ASN A 44 4.27 -8.33 -4.96
CA ASN A 44 5.55 -8.27 -5.65
C ASN A 44 6.75 -8.49 -4.71
N GLN A 45 6.63 -9.41 -3.75
CA GLN A 45 7.69 -9.82 -2.81
C GLN A 45 8.77 -10.69 -3.47
N GLY A 46 8.99 -10.57 -4.78
CA GLY A 46 10.06 -11.26 -5.50
C GLY A 46 11.42 -10.78 -5.02
N HIS A 47 12.07 -11.61 -4.19
CA HIS A 47 13.32 -11.34 -3.49
C HIS A 47 14.52 -11.16 -4.42
N ILE A 48 14.72 -9.95 -4.93
CA ILE A 48 16.04 -9.44 -5.28
C ILE A 48 16.27 -8.22 -4.39
N HIS A 49 17.35 -8.24 -3.59
CA HIS A 49 17.74 -7.08 -2.80
C HIS A 49 17.86 -5.85 -3.70
N GLY A 50 17.02 -4.83 -3.45
CA GLY A 50 16.96 -3.61 -4.25
C GLY A 50 15.91 -3.58 -5.37
N ALA A 51 15.11 -4.64 -5.57
CA ALA A 51 14.09 -4.70 -6.64
C ALA A 51 12.64 -4.58 -6.16
N CYS A 52 12.41 -4.22 -4.90
CA CYS A 52 11.05 -3.92 -4.43
C CYS A 52 10.53 -2.67 -5.17
N ASN A 53 9.64 -2.89 -6.13
CA ASN A 53 9.01 -1.82 -6.89
C ASN A 53 7.53 -1.69 -6.49
N PRO A 54 7.23 -1.08 -5.31
CA PRO A 54 5.86 -0.90 -4.84
C PRO A 54 5.03 -0.03 -5.80
N LEU A 55 5.68 0.82 -6.59
CA LEU A 55 5.01 1.66 -7.58
C LEU A 55 4.33 0.84 -8.67
N THR A 56 4.85 -0.34 -9.05
CA THR A 56 4.19 -1.20 -10.04
C THR A 56 2.80 -1.64 -9.57
N VAL A 57 2.66 -1.92 -8.28
CA VAL A 57 1.40 -2.33 -7.66
C VAL A 57 0.46 -1.13 -7.46
N LEU A 58 1.00 0.04 -7.10
CA LEU A 58 0.22 1.27 -6.87
C LEU A 58 -0.24 1.96 -8.17
N ASN A 59 0.50 1.81 -9.28
CA ASN A 59 0.20 2.48 -10.55
C ASN A 59 -0.98 1.85 -11.33
N SER A 60 -1.51 0.73 -10.84
CA SER A 60 -2.72 0.12 -11.40
C SER A 60 -3.94 0.88 -10.88
N ASN A 61 -4.34 1.99 -11.54
CA ASN A 61 -5.57 2.77 -11.33
C ASN A 61 -5.80 3.47 -9.97
N HIS A 62 -4.88 3.40 -9.01
CA HIS A 62 -5.11 3.98 -7.67
C HIS A 62 -4.58 5.41 -7.48
N PHE A 63 -3.71 5.91 -8.36
CA PHE A 63 -3.05 7.23 -8.17
C PHE A 63 -2.98 8.11 -9.42
N ILE A 64 -3.66 7.73 -10.51
CA ILE A 64 -3.78 8.52 -11.75
C ILE A 64 -5.00 9.43 -11.68
#